data_AF-A0A9X4IHE5-F1
#
_entry.id   AF-A0A9X4IHE5-F1
#
_cell.length_a   1.000
_cell.length_b   1.000
_cell.length_c   1.000
_cell.angle_alpha   90.00
_cell.angle_beta   90.00
_cell.angle_gamma   90.00
#
_symmetry.space_group_name_H-M   'P 1'
#
loop_
_entity.id
_entity.type
_entity.pdbx_description
1 polymer ?
#
loop_
_entity_poly.entity_id
_entity_poly.type
_entity_poly.pdbx_seq_one_letter_code
_entity_poly.pdbx_strand_id
1 'polypeptide(L)'
;MKILASDDFQGRKPGTVGEEKTVAYIQAQFKKAGLKPAVNGGYLQDVPMTEITSKADGPLVFTATGKDGATKALPYEYFTQMMIWTRQRTAHAEVKDSDLVFVGYGITAPEFGWDDYAGVDVKGKTVVILVNDPGFATGDPALFGGGAMTWYGRWPYKYEEAARHGAAAAIIVHETRAAGYPWGVVANSNGVPKLTLMPADGGLWQPQRRGRLGPTGRGQGAVRGIRPGLRHLEGQRRPARLQGRAHERQDVRRHHAHGTRRHLAQRRRRRAGRQASG
;
A
#
# COMPACT_ATOMS: atom_id res chain seq x y z
N MET A 1 -30.34 7.21 8.84
CA MET A 1 -30.02 7.59 7.44
C MET A 1 -30.80 6.70 6.49
N LYS A 2 -31.82 7.19 5.77
CA LYS A 2 -32.58 6.37 4.80
C LYS A 2 -32.12 6.53 3.35
N ILE A 3 -31.72 7.73 2.94
CA ILE A 3 -31.39 8.05 1.54
C ILE A 3 -29.96 7.61 1.19
N LEU A 4 -28.95 8.07 1.93
CA LEU A 4 -27.54 7.72 1.65
C LEU A 4 -27.19 6.23 1.82
N ALA A 5 -28.09 5.46 2.45
CA ALA A 5 -27.93 4.04 2.69
C ALA A 5 -28.87 3.19 1.82
N SER A 6 -29.61 3.79 0.88
CA SER A 6 -30.51 3.03 0.00
C SER A 6 -29.74 2.37 -1.15
N ASP A 7 -30.31 1.29 -1.67
CA ASP A 7 -29.77 0.57 -2.83
C ASP A 7 -29.63 1.49 -4.06
N ASP A 8 -30.54 2.46 -4.21
CA ASP A 8 -30.50 3.46 -5.28
C ASP A 8 -29.20 4.27 -5.30
N PHE A 9 -28.57 4.48 -4.13
CA PHE A 9 -27.32 5.22 -4.04
C PHE A 9 -26.10 4.34 -4.34
N GLN A 10 -26.22 3.01 -4.35
CA GLN A 10 -25.15 2.07 -4.75
C GLN A 10 -23.83 2.26 -3.98
N GLY A 11 -23.90 2.84 -2.79
CA GLY A 11 -22.74 3.22 -1.99
C GLY A 11 -22.16 4.59 -2.36
N ARG A 12 -20.91 4.82 -1.97
CA ARG A 12 -20.28 6.15 -2.01
C ARG A 12 -18.77 6.10 -2.24
N LYS A 13 -18.31 5.07 -2.96
CA LYS A 13 -16.89 4.93 -3.32
C LYS A 13 -16.55 6.01 -4.36
N PRO A 14 -15.43 6.75 -4.22
CA PRO A 14 -14.99 7.68 -5.25
C PRO A 14 -14.83 7.02 -6.63
N GLY A 15 -15.13 7.75 -7.69
CA GLY A 15 -15.10 7.29 -9.08
C GLY A 15 -16.28 6.41 -9.50
N THR A 16 -17.37 6.37 -8.71
CA THR A 16 -18.55 5.52 -9.00
C THR A 16 -19.82 6.35 -9.19
N VAL A 17 -20.84 5.75 -9.83
CA VAL A 17 -22.18 6.35 -9.97
C VAL A 17 -22.78 6.72 -8.59
N GLY A 18 -22.47 5.93 -7.56
CA GLY A 18 -22.93 6.22 -6.20
C GLY A 18 -22.32 7.47 -5.58
N GLU A 19 -21.06 7.79 -5.93
CA GLU A 19 -20.46 9.08 -5.57
C GLU A 19 -21.23 10.24 -6.22
N GLU A 20 -21.50 10.19 -7.52
CA GLU A 20 -22.21 11.27 -8.23
C GLU A 20 -23.56 11.58 -7.56
N LYS A 21 -24.33 10.54 -7.22
CA LYS A 21 -25.60 10.65 -6.50
C LYS A 21 -25.42 11.24 -5.10
N THR A 22 -24.42 10.75 -4.38
CA THR A 22 -24.10 11.21 -3.01
C THR A 22 -23.69 12.68 -3.00
N VAL A 23 -22.81 13.10 -3.92
CA VAL A 23 -22.33 14.48 -4.07
C VAL A 23 -23.50 15.41 -4.41
N ALA A 24 -24.34 15.03 -5.38
CA ALA A 24 -25.52 15.81 -5.75
C ALA A 24 -26.50 15.97 -4.57
N TYR A 25 -26.74 14.90 -3.82
CA TYR A 25 -27.59 14.93 -2.63
C TYR A 25 -27.04 15.87 -1.54
N ILE A 26 -25.75 15.77 -1.20
CA ILE A 26 -25.11 16.63 -0.19
C ILE A 26 -25.16 18.09 -0.63
N GLN A 27 -24.86 18.38 -1.89
CA GLN A 27 -24.95 19.74 -2.43
C GLN A 27 -26.38 20.30 -2.32
N ALA A 28 -27.40 19.49 -2.58
CA ALA A 28 -28.79 19.90 -2.41
C ALA A 28 -29.15 20.18 -0.94
N GLN A 29 -28.64 19.38 0.00
CA GLN A 29 -28.82 19.64 1.44
C GLN A 29 -28.13 20.94 1.87
N PHE A 30 -26.94 21.25 1.36
CA PHE A 30 -26.24 22.50 1.66
C PHE A 30 -27.02 23.71 1.17
N LYS A 31 -27.54 23.65 -0.06
CA LYS A 31 -28.43 24.70 -0.61
C LYS A 31 -29.68 24.88 0.24
N LYS A 32 -30.33 23.77 0.63
CA LYS A 32 -31.53 23.80 1.48
C LYS A 32 -31.28 24.41 2.86
N ALA A 33 -30.09 24.18 3.41
CA ALA A 33 -29.65 24.76 4.68
C ALA A 33 -29.24 26.24 4.57
N GLY A 34 -29.25 26.84 3.37
CA GLY A 34 -28.86 28.24 3.16
C GLY A 34 -27.36 28.49 3.23
N LEU A 35 -26.53 27.44 3.14
CA LEU A 35 -25.08 27.58 3.10
C LEU A 35 -24.66 28.31 1.83
N LYS A 36 -23.68 29.20 1.95
CA LYS A 36 -23.07 29.85 0.78
C LYS A 36 -22.00 28.91 0.18
N PRO A 37 -21.83 28.90 -1.15
CA PRO A 37 -20.73 28.19 -1.78
C PRO A 37 -19.38 28.77 -1.33
N ALA A 38 -18.39 27.90 -1.15
CA ALA A 38 -17.08 28.25 -0.57
C ALA A 38 -15.90 27.91 -1.47
N VAL A 39 -16.10 27.16 -2.56
CA VAL A 39 -15.02 26.68 -3.43
C VAL A 39 -15.30 27.13 -4.87
N ASN A 40 -14.58 28.17 -5.33
CA ASN A 40 -14.69 28.74 -6.68
C ASN A 40 -16.14 29.07 -7.10
N GLY A 41 -16.96 29.56 -6.16
CA GLY A 41 -18.39 29.84 -6.40
C GLY A 41 -19.30 28.61 -6.39
N GLY A 42 -18.77 27.42 -6.10
CA GLY A 42 -19.50 26.17 -5.92
C GLY A 42 -19.37 25.58 -4.51
N TYR A 43 -19.97 24.40 -4.33
CA TYR A 43 -19.95 23.64 -3.07
C TYR A 43 -18.94 22.48 -3.10
N LEU A 44 -18.28 22.26 -4.23
CA LEU A 44 -17.46 21.08 -4.49
C LEU A 44 -16.00 21.48 -4.60
N GLN A 45 -15.13 20.69 -3.96
CA GLN A 45 -13.69 20.75 -4.11
C GLN A 45 -13.22 19.54 -4.89
N ASP A 46 -12.54 19.78 -6.00
CA ASP A 46 -11.89 18.72 -6.75
C ASP A 46 -10.71 18.16 -5.95
N VAL A 47 -10.72 16.84 -5.77
CA VAL A 47 -9.63 16.12 -5.10
C VAL A 47 -9.03 15.14 -6.11
N PRO A 48 -7.85 15.43 -6.69
CA PRO A 48 -7.23 14.52 -7.64
C PRO A 48 -6.80 13.23 -6.93
N MET A 49 -7.34 12.11 -7.41
CA MET A 49 -7.03 10.79 -6.89
C MET A 49 -6.46 9.89 -7.98
N THR A 50 -5.61 8.95 -7.59
CA THR A 50 -5.17 7.85 -8.43
C THR A 50 -5.64 6.54 -7.82
N GLU A 51 -6.20 5.65 -8.64
CA GLU A 51 -6.45 4.27 -8.26
C GLU A 51 -5.31 3.39 -8.75
N ILE A 52 -4.70 2.62 -7.84
CA ILE A 52 -3.66 1.64 -8.17
C ILE A 52 -4.18 0.26 -7.78
N THR A 53 -4.25 -0.63 -8.76
CA THR A 53 -4.51 -2.06 -8.55
C THR A 53 -3.22 -2.80 -8.85
N SER A 54 -2.67 -3.47 -7.85
CA SER A 54 -1.48 -4.31 -8.00
C SER A 54 -1.90 -5.77 -8.15
N LYS A 55 -1.26 -6.47 -9.08
CA LYS A 55 -1.35 -7.92 -9.24
C LYS A 55 0.06 -8.47 -9.31
N ALA A 56 0.33 -9.53 -8.55
CA ALA A 56 1.58 -10.26 -8.72
C ALA A 56 1.52 -11.06 -10.02
N ASP A 57 2.62 -11.08 -10.74
CA ASP A 57 2.80 -11.94 -11.90
C ASP A 57 3.75 -13.06 -11.48
N GLY A 58 3.19 -14.25 -11.27
CA GLY A 58 3.91 -15.42 -10.79
C GLY A 58 4.25 -15.44 -9.28
N PRO A 59 4.83 -16.57 -8.82
CA PRO A 59 5.23 -16.75 -7.43
C PRO A 59 6.45 -15.88 -7.11
N LEU A 60 6.57 -15.48 -5.84
CA LEU A 60 7.83 -14.93 -5.34
C LEU A 60 8.73 -16.08 -4.92
N VAL A 61 9.98 -16.04 -5.36
CA VAL A 61 10.97 -17.04 -4.97
C VAL A 61 12.08 -16.38 -4.19
N PHE A 62 12.25 -16.82 -2.94
CA PHE A 62 13.48 -16.55 -2.21
C PHE A 62 14.46 -17.70 -2.42
N THR A 63 15.74 -17.38 -2.47
CA THR A 63 16.81 -18.37 -2.46
C THR A 63 17.60 -18.21 -1.18
N ALA A 64 17.71 -19.30 -0.41
CA ALA A 64 18.44 -19.31 0.85
C ALA A 64 19.53 -20.38 0.83
N THR A 65 20.73 -20.00 1.26
CA THR A 65 21.85 -20.94 1.45
C THR A 65 21.94 -21.31 2.92
N GLY A 66 21.78 -22.60 3.22
CA GLY A 66 21.88 -23.14 4.58
C GLY A 66 23.32 -23.13 5.10
N LYS A 67 23.48 -23.44 6.40
CA LYS A 67 24.81 -23.60 7.02
C LYS A 67 25.62 -24.75 6.40
N ASP A 68 24.93 -25.69 5.78
CA ASP A 68 25.47 -26.81 5.00
C ASP A 68 25.99 -26.39 3.61
N GLY A 69 25.86 -25.11 3.24
CA GLY A 69 26.23 -24.60 1.92
C GLY A 69 25.21 -24.93 0.82
N ALA A 70 24.14 -25.66 1.13
CA ALA A 70 23.11 -26.02 0.15
C ALA A 70 22.19 -24.82 -0.10
N THR A 71 21.98 -24.49 -1.38
CA THR A 71 21.04 -23.44 -1.78
C THR A 71 19.69 -24.05 -2.10
N LYS A 72 18.62 -23.52 -1.52
CA LYS A 72 17.24 -23.95 -1.74
C LYS A 72 16.39 -22.79 -2.23
N ALA A 73 15.54 -23.08 -3.22
CA ALA A 73 14.47 -22.18 -3.63
C ALA A 73 13.27 -22.37 -2.70
N LEU A 74 12.69 -21.26 -2.26
CA LEU A 74 11.52 -21.18 -1.40
C LEU A 74 10.44 -20.40 -2.15
N PRO A 75 9.58 -21.07 -2.94
CA PRO A 75 8.47 -20.42 -3.62
C PRO A 75 7.37 -20.08 -2.62
N TYR A 76 6.80 -18.88 -2.77
CA TYR A 76 5.64 -18.40 -2.01
C TYR A 76 4.50 -18.09 -2.96
N GLU A 77 3.38 -18.77 -2.73
CA GLU A 77 2.15 -18.58 -3.48
C GLU A 77 1.49 -17.24 -3.15
N TYR A 78 1.15 -16.49 -4.20
CA TYR A 78 0.41 -15.24 -4.03
C TYR A 78 -0.96 -15.52 -3.40
N PHE A 79 -1.47 -14.55 -2.65
CA PHE A 79 -2.73 -14.60 -1.91
C PHE A 79 -2.75 -15.54 -0.69
N THR A 80 -2.20 -16.74 -0.80
CA THR A 80 -2.24 -17.74 0.28
C THR A 80 -1.05 -17.66 1.22
N GLN A 81 0.15 -17.44 0.70
CA GLN A 81 1.40 -17.38 1.47
C GLN A 81 2.07 -16.02 1.38
N MET A 82 1.62 -15.16 0.46
CA MET A 82 2.22 -13.85 0.26
C MET A 82 1.25 -12.86 -0.34
N MET A 83 1.37 -11.60 0.09
CA MET A 83 0.79 -10.45 -0.61
C MET A 83 1.89 -9.46 -0.96
N ILE A 84 2.02 -9.11 -2.24
CA ILE A 84 2.89 -8.03 -2.73
C ILE A 84 2.03 -6.99 -3.44
N TRP A 85 2.36 -5.73 -3.21
CA TRP A 85 1.72 -4.60 -3.85
C TRP A 85 2.71 -3.42 -3.93
N THR A 86 2.38 -2.43 -4.74
CA THR A 86 3.12 -1.17 -4.79
C THR A 86 2.15 0.00 -4.83
N ARG A 87 2.60 1.15 -4.31
CA ARG A 87 1.92 2.44 -4.48
C ARG A 87 2.62 3.31 -5.52
N GLN A 88 3.70 2.82 -6.11
CA GLN A 88 4.34 3.52 -7.19
C GLN A 88 3.45 3.52 -8.42
N ARG A 89 3.33 4.69 -9.05
CA ARG A 89 2.61 4.86 -10.30
C ARG A 89 3.48 4.42 -11.48
N THR A 90 3.88 3.17 -11.46
CA THR A 90 4.61 2.54 -12.56
C THR A 90 3.76 1.42 -13.15
N ALA A 91 3.86 1.25 -14.47
CA ALA A 91 3.28 0.08 -15.14
C ALA A 91 3.95 -1.22 -14.65
N HIS A 92 5.22 -1.12 -14.25
CA HIS A 92 6.02 -2.24 -13.80
C HIS A 92 6.98 -1.82 -12.69
N ALA A 93 6.90 -2.53 -11.57
CA ALA A 93 7.95 -2.52 -10.56
C ALA A 93 8.64 -3.87 -10.63
N GLU A 94 9.93 -3.97 -10.37
CA GLU A 94 10.63 -5.24 -10.19
C GLU A 94 11.76 -5.04 -9.20
N VAL A 95 12.00 -6.06 -8.40
CA VAL A 95 13.18 -6.15 -7.54
C VAL A 95 13.78 -7.52 -7.83
N LYS A 96 14.90 -7.50 -8.55
CA LYS A 96 15.57 -8.69 -9.07
C LYS A 96 16.92 -8.88 -8.40
N ASP A 97 17.18 -10.12 -7.98
CA ASP A 97 18.42 -10.58 -7.35
C ASP A 97 18.84 -9.73 -6.14
N SER A 98 17.86 -9.17 -5.43
CA SER A 98 18.09 -8.29 -4.28
C SER A 98 18.43 -9.14 -3.04
N ASP A 99 19.50 -8.73 -2.35
CA ASP A 99 19.88 -9.35 -1.08
C ASP A 99 18.78 -9.15 -0.04
N LEU A 100 18.50 -10.19 0.73
CA LEU A 100 17.60 -10.13 1.89
C LEU A 100 18.38 -9.76 3.15
N VAL A 101 17.90 -8.73 3.85
CA VAL A 101 18.47 -8.28 5.12
C VAL A 101 17.40 -8.34 6.20
N PHE A 102 17.62 -9.15 7.23
CA PHE A 102 16.73 -9.18 8.39
C PHE A 102 17.07 -8.03 9.34
N VAL A 103 16.07 -7.20 9.64
CA VAL A 103 16.21 -5.97 10.44
C VAL A 103 15.29 -6.01 11.67
N GLY A 104 15.12 -7.17 12.30
CA GLY A 104 14.32 -7.28 13.53
C GLY A 104 12.89 -6.74 13.33
N TYR A 105 12.53 -5.70 14.09
CA TYR A 105 11.22 -5.04 13.99
C TYR A 105 11.22 -3.84 13.04
N GLY A 106 12.36 -3.47 12.45
CA GLY A 106 12.50 -2.36 11.53
C GLY A 106 12.20 -1.02 12.20
N ILE A 107 12.71 -0.83 13.42
CA ILE A 107 12.45 0.35 14.27
C ILE A 107 13.70 1.20 14.41
N THR A 108 13.55 2.50 14.19
CA THR A 108 14.45 3.56 14.65
C THR A 108 13.67 4.39 15.67
N ALA A 109 14.02 4.27 16.95
CA ALA A 109 13.35 4.95 18.07
C ALA A 109 14.40 5.42 19.10
N PRO A 110 15.03 6.59 18.87
CA PRO A 110 16.07 7.12 19.76
C PRO A 110 15.61 7.31 21.21
N GLU A 111 14.33 7.62 21.42
CA GLU A 111 13.74 7.77 22.76
C GLU A 111 13.69 6.45 23.55
N PHE A 112 13.78 5.31 22.87
CA PHE A 112 13.92 3.99 23.47
C PHE A 112 15.35 3.44 23.38
N GLY A 113 16.31 4.23 22.85
CA GLY A 113 17.66 3.76 22.57
C GLY A 113 17.69 2.58 21.60
N TRP A 114 16.72 2.47 20.70
CA TRP A 114 16.53 1.32 19.82
C TRP A 114 16.73 1.71 18.35
N ASP A 115 17.59 0.98 17.65
CA ASP A 115 17.79 1.14 16.21
C ASP A 115 18.13 -0.21 15.56
N ASP A 116 17.15 -0.80 14.86
CA ASP A 116 17.30 -2.07 14.14
C ASP A 116 18.11 -1.91 12.83
N TYR A 117 18.32 -0.68 12.36
CA TYR A 117 19.09 -0.36 11.16
C TYR A 117 20.54 0.04 11.48
N ALA A 118 20.87 0.31 12.75
CA ALA A 118 22.22 0.69 13.17
C ALA A 118 23.27 -0.34 12.72
N GLY A 119 24.25 0.12 11.94
CA GLY A 119 25.33 -0.72 11.42
C GLY A 119 24.92 -1.74 10.35
N VAL A 120 23.71 -1.61 9.77
CA VAL A 120 23.20 -2.52 8.74
C VAL A 120 23.01 -1.78 7.42
N ASP A 121 23.72 -2.21 6.37
CA ASP A 121 23.48 -1.70 5.02
C ASP A 121 22.24 -2.37 4.39
N VAL A 122 21.20 -1.58 4.16
CA VAL A 122 19.95 -2.00 3.52
C VAL A 122 19.70 -1.33 2.18
N LYS A 123 20.59 -0.44 1.73
CA LYS A 123 20.34 0.40 0.56
C LYS A 123 20.26 -0.45 -0.71
N GLY A 124 19.14 -0.33 -1.44
CA GLY A 124 18.87 -1.12 -2.64
C GLY A 124 18.57 -2.61 -2.35
N LYS A 125 18.53 -3.02 -1.08
CA LYS A 125 18.27 -4.39 -0.65
C LYS A 125 16.80 -4.59 -0.28
N THR A 126 16.40 -5.84 -0.07
CA THR A 126 15.06 -6.20 0.41
C THR A 126 15.14 -6.48 1.90
N VAL A 127 14.42 -5.69 2.71
CA VAL A 127 14.41 -5.90 4.16
C VAL A 127 13.29 -6.85 4.57
N VAL A 128 13.59 -7.73 5.53
CA VAL A 128 12.63 -8.64 6.17
C VAL A 128 12.40 -8.18 7.60
N ILE A 129 11.15 -7.93 7.94
CA ILE A 129 10.73 -7.19 9.14
C ILE A 129 9.68 -8.01 9.91
N LEU A 130 9.79 -8.09 11.22
CA LEU A 130 8.75 -8.65 12.08
C LEU A 130 7.60 -7.65 12.27
N VAL A 131 6.36 -8.14 12.28
CA VAL A 131 5.20 -7.33 12.68
C VAL A 131 5.23 -7.05 14.19
N ASN A 132 4.61 -5.93 14.60
CA ASN A 132 4.60 -5.44 15.99
C ASN A 132 5.98 -4.93 16.47
N ASP A 133 6.18 -4.74 17.76
CA ASP A 133 7.39 -4.19 18.37
C ASP A 133 7.94 -5.10 19.49
N PRO A 134 9.18 -4.85 19.98
CA PRO A 134 9.80 -5.67 21.03
C PRO A 134 9.00 -5.74 22.33
N GLY A 135 8.21 -4.71 22.65
CA GLY A 135 7.35 -4.68 23.83
C GLY A 135 6.35 -5.82 23.83
N PHE A 136 5.72 -6.07 22.69
CA PHE A 136 4.75 -7.16 22.54
C PHE A 136 5.38 -8.55 22.75
N ALA A 137 6.62 -8.75 22.28
CA ALA A 137 7.28 -10.05 22.38
C ALA A 137 7.84 -10.33 23.77
N THR A 138 8.32 -9.28 24.46
CA THR A 138 8.88 -9.39 25.81
C THR A 138 7.81 -9.32 26.90
N GLY A 139 6.70 -8.64 26.64
CA GLY A 139 5.68 -8.31 27.64
C GLY A 139 6.11 -7.24 28.62
N ASP A 140 7.28 -6.62 28.44
CA ASP A 140 7.84 -5.62 29.34
C ASP A 140 7.15 -4.25 29.13
N PRO A 141 6.41 -3.73 30.12
CA PRO A 141 5.76 -2.42 29.99
C PRO A 141 6.73 -1.25 29.77
N ALA A 142 7.99 -1.38 30.20
CA ALA A 142 9.02 -0.36 30.01
C ALA A 142 9.54 -0.29 28.57
N LEU A 143 9.35 -1.36 27.79
CA LEU A 143 9.80 -1.46 26.42
C LEU A 143 8.59 -1.33 25.49
N PHE A 144 8.49 -0.20 24.77
CA PHE A 144 7.38 0.07 23.84
C PHE A 144 5.98 -0.14 24.44
N GLY A 145 5.79 0.09 25.74
CA GLY A 145 4.47 -0.08 26.38
C GLY A 145 3.99 -1.53 26.51
N GLY A 146 4.89 -2.51 26.40
CA GLY A 146 4.59 -3.93 26.59
C GLY A 146 3.62 -4.48 25.55
N GLY A 147 2.51 -5.05 26.00
CA GLY A 147 1.52 -5.68 25.10
C GLY A 147 0.72 -4.71 24.21
N ALA A 148 0.83 -3.40 24.43
CA ALA A 148 0.08 -2.40 23.68
C ALA A 148 0.76 -2.06 22.33
N MET A 149 -0.01 -2.11 21.23
CA MET A 149 0.51 -1.78 19.90
C MET A 149 0.88 -0.29 19.79
N THR A 150 2.17 0.00 19.64
CA THR A 150 2.68 1.36 19.41
C THR A 150 2.58 1.80 17.95
N TRP A 151 3.02 3.02 17.64
CA TRP A 151 3.25 3.43 16.25
C TRP A 151 4.31 2.56 15.55
N TYR A 152 5.37 2.21 16.27
CA TYR A 152 6.48 1.38 15.79
C TYR A 152 6.06 -0.04 15.40
N GLY A 153 5.08 -0.60 16.11
CA GLY A 153 4.52 -1.90 15.79
C GLY A 153 3.70 -1.95 14.49
N ARG A 154 3.26 -0.79 13.98
CA ARG A 154 2.36 -0.71 12.83
C ARG A 154 3.09 -0.86 11.51
N TRP A 155 2.45 -1.58 10.61
CA TRP A 155 2.97 -1.83 9.27
C TRP A 155 3.22 -0.59 8.39
N PRO A 156 2.48 0.55 8.48
CA PRO A 156 2.78 1.71 7.67
C PRO A 156 4.16 2.26 8.02
N TYR A 157 4.43 2.40 9.32
CA TYR A 157 5.73 2.80 9.85
C TYR A 157 6.86 1.93 9.29
N LYS A 158 6.75 0.60 9.39
CA LYS A 158 7.79 -0.34 8.92
C LYS A 158 8.17 -0.15 7.44
N TYR A 159 7.17 0.08 6.58
CA TYR A 159 7.42 0.35 5.17
C TYR A 159 8.03 1.73 4.93
N GLU A 160 7.58 2.75 5.66
CA GLU A 160 8.11 4.10 5.55
C GLU A 160 9.55 4.17 6.06
N GLU A 161 9.84 3.54 7.19
CA GLU A 161 11.17 3.49 7.79
C GLU A 161 12.15 2.74 6.88
N ALA A 162 11.76 1.57 6.36
CA ALA A 162 12.57 0.87 5.37
C ALA A 162 12.88 1.74 4.13
N ALA A 163 11.93 2.56 3.69
CA ALA A 163 12.16 3.48 2.58
C ALA A 163 13.09 4.65 2.95
N ARG A 164 13.00 5.19 4.17
CA ARG A 164 13.93 6.22 4.69
C ARG A 164 15.37 5.71 4.69
N HIS A 165 15.58 4.44 5.01
CA HIS A 165 16.89 3.78 4.95
C HIS A 165 17.30 3.33 3.54
N GLY A 166 16.47 3.57 2.52
CA GLY A 166 16.81 3.31 1.12
C GLY A 166 16.65 1.86 0.67
N ALA A 167 15.87 1.04 1.39
CA ALA A 167 15.56 -0.31 0.95
C ALA A 167 14.75 -0.30 -0.37
N ALA A 168 15.08 -1.20 -1.28
CA ALA A 168 14.34 -1.35 -2.55
C ALA A 168 12.96 -1.99 -2.34
N ALA A 169 12.88 -2.93 -1.39
CA ALA A 169 11.63 -3.57 -0.98
C ALA A 169 11.62 -3.86 0.51
N ALA A 170 10.42 -3.98 1.06
CA ALA A 170 10.22 -4.36 2.44
C ALA A 170 9.14 -5.45 2.55
N ILE A 171 9.45 -6.47 3.33
CA ILE A 171 8.62 -7.66 3.50
C ILE A 171 8.36 -7.84 5.00
N ILE A 172 7.09 -7.77 5.39
CA ILE A 172 6.68 -7.98 6.78
C ILE A 172 6.26 -9.43 6.97
N VAL A 173 6.88 -10.13 7.93
CA VAL A 173 6.47 -11.45 8.37
C VAL A 173 5.17 -11.30 9.17
N HIS A 174 4.10 -11.91 8.67
CA HIS A 174 2.81 -11.93 9.36
C HIS A 174 2.78 -13.05 10.41
N GLU A 175 2.49 -12.67 11.64
CA GLU A 175 2.15 -13.59 12.71
C GLU A 175 0.83 -13.10 13.32
N THR A 176 -0.15 -13.99 13.44
CA THR A 176 -1.54 -13.63 13.78
C THR A 176 -1.64 -12.92 15.12
N ARG A 177 -0.93 -13.40 16.15
CA ARG A 177 -0.98 -12.83 17.51
C ARG A 177 -0.39 -11.42 17.52
N ALA A 178 0.77 -11.24 16.90
CA ALA A 178 1.49 -9.98 16.82
C ALA A 178 0.79 -8.98 15.89
N ALA A 179 0.15 -9.42 14.82
CA ALA A 179 -0.63 -8.56 13.93
C ALA A 179 -1.98 -8.15 14.53
N GLY A 180 -2.55 -8.96 15.42
CA GLY A 180 -3.89 -8.76 16.00
C GLY A 180 -5.05 -9.12 15.06
N TYR A 181 -4.76 -9.74 13.92
CA TYR A 181 -5.76 -10.16 12.94
C TYR A 181 -5.23 -11.32 12.07
N PRO A 182 -6.11 -12.18 11.53
CA PRO A 182 -5.68 -13.32 10.71
C PRO A 182 -5.22 -12.89 9.30
N TRP A 183 -4.51 -13.79 8.62
CA TRP A 183 -4.00 -13.60 7.25
C TRP A 183 -5.07 -13.15 6.26
N GLY A 184 -6.31 -13.62 6.39
CA GLY A 184 -7.42 -13.22 5.52
C GLY A 184 -7.65 -11.71 5.46
N VAL A 185 -7.36 -10.98 6.54
CA VAL A 185 -7.41 -9.51 6.53
C VAL A 185 -6.34 -8.94 5.61
N VAL A 186 -5.13 -9.51 5.60
CA VAL A 186 -4.05 -9.10 4.68
C VAL A 186 -4.41 -9.43 3.23
N ALA A 187 -4.82 -10.66 2.96
CA ALA A 187 -5.14 -11.13 1.61
C ALA A 187 -6.26 -10.30 0.97
N ASN A 188 -7.35 -10.09 1.72
CA ASN A 188 -8.52 -9.36 1.21
C ASN A 188 -8.32 -7.84 1.18
N SER A 189 -7.44 -7.27 2.03
CA SER A 189 -7.18 -5.83 2.02
C SER A 189 -6.11 -5.42 1.03
N ASN A 190 -5.13 -6.26 0.69
CA ASN A 190 -4.01 -5.83 -0.16
C ASN A 190 -4.22 -6.11 -1.65
N GLY A 191 -5.19 -6.95 -2.02
CA GLY A 191 -5.54 -7.23 -3.42
C GLY A 191 -6.57 -6.27 -4.03
N VAL A 192 -7.12 -5.34 -3.25
CA VAL A 192 -8.16 -4.41 -3.73
C VAL A 192 -7.57 -3.09 -4.23
N PRO A 193 -8.24 -2.40 -5.17
CA PRO A 193 -7.79 -1.11 -5.68
C PRO A 193 -7.52 -0.11 -4.55
N LYS A 194 -6.38 0.57 -4.63
CA LYS A 194 -5.94 1.58 -3.66
C LYS A 194 -6.10 2.97 -4.25
N LEU A 195 -7.06 3.69 -3.70
CA LEU A 195 -7.18 5.12 -3.94
C LEU A 195 -6.13 5.85 -3.10
N THR A 196 -5.30 6.65 -3.76
CA THR A 196 -4.34 7.53 -3.11
C THR A 196 -4.53 8.95 -3.62
N LEU A 197 -4.35 9.92 -2.75
CA LEU A 197 -4.25 11.32 -3.16
C LEU A 197 -3.05 11.43 -4.09
N MET A 198 -3.20 12.18 -5.17
CA MET A 198 -2.11 12.41 -6.10
C MET A 198 -1.16 13.43 -5.46
N PRO A 199 0.04 13.03 -4.99
CA PRO A 199 1.00 13.99 -4.45
C PRO A 199 1.52 14.85 -5.61
N ALA A 200 1.81 16.13 -5.36
CA ALA A 200 2.35 17.03 -6.38
C ALA A 200 3.67 16.52 -6.99
N ASP A 201 4.42 15.69 -6.27
CA ASP A 201 5.70 15.09 -6.68
C ASP A 201 5.59 13.67 -7.28
N GLY A 202 4.37 13.13 -7.41
CA GLY A 202 4.15 11.79 -7.96
C GLY A 202 4.43 10.61 -7.03
N GLY A 203 4.69 10.82 -5.74
CA GLY A 203 4.76 9.76 -4.72
C GLY A 203 6.15 9.14 -4.50
N LEU A 204 7.22 9.91 -4.72
CA LEU A 204 8.62 9.47 -4.67
C LEU A 204 9.12 9.05 -3.27
N TRP A 205 8.38 9.34 -2.20
CA TRP A 205 8.77 9.02 -0.81
C TRP A 205 8.35 7.63 -0.31
N GLN A 206 7.90 6.73 -1.20
CA GLN A 206 7.41 5.41 -0.82
C GLN A 206 8.32 4.30 -1.35
N PRO A 207 8.49 3.18 -0.60
CA PRO A 207 9.33 2.07 -1.06
C PRO A 207 8.78 1.49 -2.35
N GLN A 208 9.68 1.01 -3.21
CA GLN A 208 9.38 0.57 -4.57
C GLN A 208 8.37 -0.57 -4.60
N ARG A 209 8.44 -1.47 -3.60
CA ARG A 209 7.47 -2.55 -3.36
C ARG A 209 7.23 -2.76 -1.88
N ARG A 210 5.98 -3.09 -1.52
CA ARG A 210 5.52 -3.44 -0.17
C ARG A 210 5.00 -4.87 -0.18
N GLY A 211 5.53 -5.75 0.67
CA GLY A 211 5.16 -7.16 0.74
C GLY A 211 4.82 -7.63 2.15
N ARG A 212 4.03 -8.70 2.27
CA ARG A 212 3.84 -9.50 3.49
C ARG A 212 3.93 -10.99 3.17
N LEU A 213 4.53 -11.77 4.08
CA LEU A 213 4.56 -13.23 4.03
C LEU A 213 3.63 -13.82 5.09
N GLY A 214 2.83 -14.82 4.72
CA GLY A 214 1.91 -15.57 5.56
C GLY A 214 2.44 -16.96 5.95
N PRO A 215 1.70 -17.72 6.78
CA PRO A 215 2.15 -19.02 7.28
C PRO A 215 2.20 -20.10 6.19
N THR A 216 3.24 -20.94 6.23
CA THR A 216 3.43 -22.10 5.34
C THR A 216 2.53 -23.26 5.77
N GLY A 217 1.55 -23.62 4.95
CA GLY A 217 0.71 -24.79 5.15
C GLY A 217 1.42 -26.10 4.75
N ARG A 218 1.28 -27.11 5.61
CA ARG A 218 1.80 -28.50 5.55
C ARG A 218 3.27 -28.69 5.90
N GLY A 219 3.46 -29.34 7.04
CA GLY A 219 4.75 -29.70 7.63
C GLY A 219 4.94 -28.92 8.92
N GLN A 220 4.83 -29.61 10.05
CA GLN A 220 5.36 -29.16 11.33
C GLN A 220 6.90 -29.10 11.24
N GLY A 221 7.40 -28.16 10.45
CA GLY A 221 8.76 -27.69 10.45
C GLY A 221 8.69 -26.29 10.99
N ALA A 222 8.62 -26.19 12.32
CA ALA A 222 8.82 -24.92 12.97
C ALA A 222 10.02 -24.20 12.33
N VAL A 223 9.96 -22.88 12.21
CA VAL A 223 11.15 -22.04 12.32
C VAL A 223 11.66 -22.19 13.77
N ARG A 224 12.03 -23.41 14.15
CA ARG A 224 12.74 -23.80 15.36
C ARG A 224 14.19 -23.44 15.07
N GLY A 225 14.49 -22.16 15.18
CA GLY A 225 15.82 -21.68 14.85
C GLY A 225 16.15 -20.26 15.28
N ILE A 226 15.21 -19.49 15.83
CA ILE A 226 15.52 -18.19 16.41
C ILE A 226 14.83 -18.11 17.78
N ARG A 227 15.43 -18.77 18.78
CA ARG A 227 15.19 -18.41 20.18
C ARG A 227 15.97 -17.12 20.47
N PRO A 228 15.41 -16.16 21.22
CA PRO A 228 16.12 -14.96 21.64
C PRO A 228 17.11 -15.37 22.74
N GLY A 229 18.30 -15.79 22.34
CA GLY A 229 19.45 -15.87 23.22
C GLY A 229 20.27 -14.61 23.03
N LEU A 230 20.15 -13.65 23.95
CA LEU A 230 21.16 -12.63 24.16
C LEU A 230 22.52 -13.32 24.27
N ARG A 231 23.35 -13.19 23.24
CA ARG A 231 24.80 -13.23 23.31
C ARG A 231 25.39 -12.75 21.98
N HIS A 232 26.27 -11.77 22.11
CA HIS A 232 27.08 -11.17 21.06
C HIS A 232 27.75 -12.25 20.21
N LEU A 233 27.52 -12.25 18.90
CA LEU A 233 28.22 -13.12 17.95
C LEU A 233 28.56 -12.32 16.68
N GLU A 234 29.81 -11.86 16.64
CA GLU A 234 30.53 -11.62 15.40
C GLU A 234 30.62 -12.94 14.61
N GLY A 235 30.35 -12.91 13.30
CA GLY A 235 30.59 -14.07 12.43
C GLY A 235 29.68 -14.18 11.22
N GLN A 236 30.14 -13.60 10.10
CA GLN A 236 29.86 -13.95 8.70
C GLN A 236 28.39 -14.18 8.28
N ARG A 237 27.78 -13.14 7.70
CA ARG A 237 26.48 -13.20 7.00
C ARG A 237 26.71 -13.39 5.50
N ARG A 238 26.12 -14.43 4.89
CA ARG A 238 26.07 -14.60 3.42
C ARG A 238 24.67 -14.29 2.89
N PRO A 239 24.53 -13.59 1.75
CA PRO A 239 23.26 -13.05 1.29
C PRO A 239 22.35 -14.10 0.64
N ALA A 240 21.05 -13.99 0.92
CA ALA A 240 19.97 -14.68 0.22
C ALA A 240 19.36 -13.74 -0.84
N ARG A 241 18.95 -14.24 -2.02
CA ARG A 241 18.50 -13.40 -3.16
C ARG A 241 17.05 -13.63 -3.56
N LEU A 242 16.41 -12.58 -4.08
CA LEU A 242 15.01 -12.56 -4.51
C LEU A 242 14.83 -12.49 -6.04
N GLN A 243 13.94 -13.29 -6.64
CA GLN A 243 13.56 -13.17 -8.07
C GLN A 243 12.03 -13.14 -8.28
N GLY A 244 11.56 -12.31 -9.22
CA GLY A 244 10.18 -12.31 -9.74
C GLY A 244 9.94 -11.23 -10.82
N ARG A 245 9.41 -11.63 -12.00
CA ARG A 245 9.10 -10.74 -13.14
C ARG A 245 7.60 -10.45 -13.21
N ALA A 246 7.20 -9.33 -13.82
CA ALA A 246 5.80 -9.03 -14.10
C ALA A 246 5.55 -8.31 -15.43
N HIS A 247 4.47 -8.62 -16.15
CA HIS A 247 3.96 -7.86 -17.30
C HIS A 247 2.43 -7.77 -17.24
N GLU A 248 1.84 -6.57 -17.40
CA GLU A 248 0.41 -6.47 -17.75
C GLU A 248 0.00 -5.11 -18.38
N ARG A 249 -1.08 -5.15 -19.17
CA ARG A 249 -1.73 -4.02 -19.85
C ARG A 249 -2.54 -3.18 -18.85
N GLN A 250 -2.48 -1.85 -18.93
CA GLN A 250 -3.31 -0.96 -18.11
C GLN A 250 -4.44 -0.28 -18.90
N ASP A 251 -5.61 -0.26 -18.27
CA ASP A 251 -6.61 0.81 -18.41
C ASP A 251 -6.30 1.90 -17.36
N VAL A 252 -5.61 2.96 -17.76
CA VAL A 252 -5.43 4.15 -16.93
C VAL A 252 -6.70 4.99 -17.03
N ARG A 253 -7.65 4.81 -16.11
CA ARG A 253 -8.79 5.72 -16.01
C ARG A 253 -8.39 6.96 -15.24
N ARG A 254 -8.00 8.02 -15.97
CA ARG A 254 -7.98 9.38 -15.42
C ARG A 254 -9.43 9.78 -15.17
N HIS A 255 -9.86 9.82 -13.91
CA HIS A 255 -11.13 10.46 -13.58
C HIS A 255 -10.95 11.98 -13.62
N HIS A 256 -11.20 12.56 -14.79
CA HIS A 256 -11.54 13.97 -14.90
C HIS A 256 -13.05 14.11 -14.72
N ALA A 257 -13.47 14.61 -13.56
CA ALA A 257 -14.83 15.05 -13.34
C ALA A 257 -15.05 16.40 -14.06
N HIS A 258 -15.19 16.40 -15.39
CA HIS A 258 -15.66 17.58 -16.11
C HIS A 258 -16.70 17.23 -17.16
N GLY A 259 -17.85 17.88 -17.00
CA GLY A 259 -19.11 17.59 -17.66
C GLY A 259 -19.11 17.83 -19.17
N THR A 260 -19.92 17.00 -19.81
CA THR A 260 -20.46 17.15 -21.16
C THR A 260 -21.03 18.55 -21.38
N ARG A 261 -20.37 19.37 -22.20
CA ARG A 261 -21.02 20.45 -22.96
C ARG A 261 -21.03 20.07 -24.44
N ARG A 262 -22.14 19.51 -24.90
CA ARG A 262 -22.58 19.61 -26.30
C ARG A 262 -24.03 20.05 -26.35
N HIS A 263 -24.29 20.91 -27.34
CA HIS A 263 -25.58 21.43 -27.79
C HIS A 263 -26.19 22.63 -27.05
N LEU A 264 -25.77 23.82 -27.44
CA LEU A 264 -26.70 24.88 -27.83
C LEU A 264 -25.98 25.96 -28.65
N ALA A 265 -26.69 26.52 -29.64
CA ALA A 265 -26.34 27.69 -30.45
C ALA A 265 -25.47 27.48 -31.71
N GLN A 266 -26.10 26.97 -32.78
CA GLN A 266 -26.00 27.61 -34.11
C GLN A 266 -27.32 27.50 -34.89
N ARG A 267 -28.44 27.77 -34.19
CA ARG A 267 -29.69 28.25 -34.82
C ARG A 267 -29.66 29.78 -34.89
N ARG A 268 -28.74 30.33 -35.70
CA ARG A 268 -28.75 31.72 -36.18
C ARG A 268 -27.99 31.84 -37.52
N ARG A 269 -28.40 31.04 -38.52
CA ARG A 269 -28.12 31.27 -39.95
C ARG A 269 -29.29 30.79 -40.82
N ARG A 270 -30.50 31.28 -40.52
CA ARG A 270 -31.67 31.31 -41.43
C ARG A 270 -32.51 32.55 -41.10
N ARG A 271 -31.89 33.73 -41.21
CA ARG A 271 -32.51 35.07 -41.28
C ARG A 271 -31.39 36.10 -41.51
N ALA A 272 -30.68 35.97 -42.63
CA ALA A 272 -29.74 36.96 -43.18
C ALA A 272 -29.27 36.50 -44.58
N GLY A 273 -30.21 36.09 -45.43
CA GLY A 273 -29.94 35.64 -46.81
C GLY A 273 -31.09 35.95 -47.77
N ARG A 274 -31.96 36.89 -47.39
CA ARG A 274 -33.01 37.46 -48.23
C ARG A 274 -32.97 38.96 -48.03
N GLN A 275 -32.00 39.59 -48.69
CA GLN A 275 -31.96 40.98 -49.13
C GLN A 275 -30.51 41.32 -49.47
N ALA A 276 -30.35 41.81 -50.70
CA ALA A 276 -29.15 42.26 -51.41
C ALA A 276 -28.41 41.16 -52.20
N SER A 277 -28.21 41.23 -53.52
CA SER A 277 -28.71 42.04 -54.64
C SER A 277 -28.14 41.38 -55.90
N GLY A 278 -28.81 41.47 -57.05
CA GLY A 278 -28.16 41.53 -58.38
C GLY A 278 -27.64 40.22 -58.95
#